data_AF-A0A2I0HQR3-F1
#
_entry.id   AF-A0A2I0HQR3-F1
#
_cell.length_a   1.000
_cell.length_b   1.000
_cell.length_c   1.000
_cell.angle_alpha   90.00
_cell.angle_beta   90.00
_cell.angle_gamma   90.00
#
_symmetry.space_group_name_H-M   'P 1'
#
loop_
_entity.id
_entity.type
_entity.pdbx_description
1 polymer ?
#
loop_
_entity_poly.entity_id
_entity_poly.type
_entity_poly.pdbx_seq_one_letter_code
_entity_poly.pdbx_strand_id
1 'polypeptide(L)'
;MYKSKLQELCHRNQWSLPQYSTTKEGPNHSPRFNTILIINDLTFETPVPSRSSKESQNEAAKLAFDHLSAPPKPPAEPPIIAAPPPPPAAPQLAGNSPAQAIR
;
A
#
# COMPACT_ATOMS: atom_id res chain seq x y z
N MET A 1 -2.61 13.75 19.20
CA MET A 1 -3.32 14.35 18.05
C MET A 1 -2.54 14.05 16.78
N TYR A 2 -3.09 13.26 15.86
CA TYR A 2 -2.44 13.01 14.57
C TYR A 2 -2.56 14.17 13.58
N LYS A 3 -3.53 15.08 13.78
CA LYS A 3 -3.67 16.31 12.98
C LYS A 3 -2.40 17.16 12.93
N SER A 4 -1.81 17.48 14.08
CA SER A 4 -0.59 18.28 14.15
C SER A 4 0.62 17.55 13.53
N LYS A 5 0.72 16.23 13.75
CA LYS A 5 1.78 15.40 13.14
C LYS A 5 1.70 15.38 11.62
N LEU A 6 0.49 15.25 11.07
CA LEU A 6 0.26 15.33 9.63
C LEU A 6 0.58 16.71 9.08
N GLN A 7 0.14 17.77 9.77
CA GLN A 7 0.41 19.14 9.34
C GLN A 7 1.92 19.42 9.29
N GLU A 8 2.67 19.01 10.31
CA GLU A 8 4.13 19.12 10.34
C GLU A 8 4.80 18.29 9.24
N LEU A 9 4.32 17.06 9.00
CA LEU A 9 4.81 16.21 7.91
C LEU A 9 4.60 16.87 6.54
N CYS A 10 3.40 17.41 6.29
CA CYS A 10 3.10 18.12 5.05
C CYS A 10 4.01 19.33 4.88
N HIS A 11 4.21 20.11 5.95
CA HIS A 11 5.08 21.28 5.91
C HIS A 11 6.53 20.91 5.60
N ARG A 12 7.09 19.89 6.28
CA ARG A 12 8.46 19.41 6.05
C ARG A 12 8.68 18.87 4.64
N ASN A 13 7.67 18.20 4.08
CA ASN A 13 7.71 17.63 2.73
C ASN A 13 7.21 18.59 1.64
N GLN A 14 6.87 19.83 1.99
CA GLN A 14 6.27 20.83 1.09
C GLN A 14 5.00 20.35 0.37
N TRP A 15 4.22 19.48 1.02
CA TRP A 15 2.92 19.03 0.52
C TRP A 15 1.82 20.05 0.80
N SER A 16 0.73 19.94 0.04
CA SER A 16 -0.49 20.69 0.28
C SER A 16 -1.06 20.40 1.67
N LEU A 17 -1.81 21.35 2.22
CA LEU A 17 -2.49 21.16 3.50
C LEU A 17 -3.46 19.98 3.42
N PRO A 18 -3.56 19.16 4.49
CA PRO A 18 -4.46 18.02 4.53
C PRO A 18 -5.92 18.48 4.53
N GLN A 19 -6.71 17.97 3.59
CA GLN A 19 -8.14 18.26 3.52
C GLN A 19 -8.94 17.18 4.25
N TYR A 20 -9.68 17.58 5.28
CA TYR A 20 -10.55 16.70 6.06
C TYR A 20 -11.99 16.82 5.58
N SER A 21 -12.56 15.71 5.13
CA SER A 21 -13.99 15.59 4.81
C SER A 21 -14.62 14.56 5.73
N THR A 22 -15.66 14.92 6.48
CA THR A 22 -16.35 13.98 7.38
C THR A 22 -17.79 13.84 6.97
N THR A 23 -18.21 12.61 6.73
CA THR A 23 -19.58 12.24 6.36
C THR A 23 -20.24 11.56 7.56
N LYS A 24 -21.45 11.98 7.90
CA LYS A 24 -22.27 11.35 8.93
C LYS A 24 -23.38 10.57 8.26
N GLU A 25 -23.44 9.29 8.54
CA GLU A 25 -24.46 8.37 8.02
C GLU A 25 -25.12 7.58 9.16
N GLY A 26 -26.24 6.94 8.86
CA GLY A 26 -26.95 6.06 9.80
C GLY A 26 -28.02 6.74 10.66
N PRO A 27 -28.82 5.93 11.37
CA PRO A 27 -29.98 6.39 12.12
C PRO A 27 -29.58 7.18 13.37
N ASN A 28 -30.51 7.99 13.90
CA ASN A 28 -30.26 8.86 15.06
C ASN A 28 -29.72 8.13 16.30
N HIS A 29 -30.08 6.84 16.47
CA HIS A 29 -29.64 6.00 17.58
C HIS A 29 -28.30 5.27 17.32
N SER A 30 -27.75 5.35 16.10
CA SER A 30 -26.48 4.74 15.72
C SER A 30 -25.80 5.54 14.61
N PRO A 31 -25.38 6.78 14.91
CA PRO A 31 -24.65 7.60 13.95
C PRO A 31 -23.29 6.97 13.66
N ARG A 32 -22.95 6.92 12.37
CA ARG A 32 -21.70 6.45 11.81
C ARG A 32 -21.00 7.63 11.17
N PHE A 33 -19.74 7.84 11.52
CA PHE A 33 -18.92 8.92 10.99
C PHE A 33 -17.77 8.32 10.20
N ASN A 34 -17.74 8.64 8.91
CA ASN A 34 -16.63 8.33 8.02
C ASN A 34 -15.81 9.59 7.81
N THR A 35 -14.49 9.47 7.79
CA THR A 35 -13.62 10.59 7.44
C THR A 35 -12.72 10.21 6.29
N ILE A 36 -12.73 11.09 5.29
CA ILE A 36 -11.85 11.07 4.13
C ILE A 36 -10.82 12.19 4.32
N LEU A 37 -9.56 11.85 4.09
CA LEU A 37 -8.42 12.73 4.17
C LEU A 37 -7.71 12.79 2.83
N ILE A 38 -7.52 13.98 2.28
CA ILE A 38 -6.80 14.15 1.01
C ILE A 38 -5.49 14.88 1.27
N ILE A 39 -4.36 14.26 0.92
CA ILE A 39 -3.00 14.78 1.13
C ILE A 39 -2.14 14.42 -0.07
N ASN A 40 -1.53 15.39 -0.75
CA ASN A 40 -0.67 15.14 -1.92
C ASN A 40 -1.37 14.24 -2.97
N ASP A 41 -2.62 14.57 -3.30
CA ASP A 41 -3.50 13.81 -4.20
C ASP A 41 -3.81 12.36 -3.78
N LEU A 42 -3.35 11.94 -2.59
CA LEU A 42 -3.70 10.66 -2.00
C LEU A 42 -4.93 10.81 -1.12
N THR A 43 -5.88 9.89 -1.28
CA THR A 43 -7.11 9.85 -0.49
C THR A 43 -7.04 8.73 0.53
N PHE A 44 -7.26 9.06 1.80
CA PHE A 44 -7.23 8.16 2.93
C PHE A 44 -8.59 8.15 3.61
N GLU A 45 -9.27 7.00 3.58
CA GLU A 45 -10.56 6.83 4.23
C GLU A 45 -10.44 5.91 5.46
N THR A 46 -11.23 6.21 6.49
CA THR A 46 -11.38 5.31 7.65
C THR A 46 -12.01 3.97 7.23
N PRO A 47 -11.37 2.82 7.49
CA PRO A 47 -11.91 1.50 7.12
C PRO A 47 -13.16 1.11 7.92
N VAL A 48 -13.32 1.70 9.12
CA VAL A 48 -14.48 1.45 9.98
C VAL A 48 -15.11 2.79 10.35
N PRO A 49 -16.45 2.96 10.16
CA PRO A 49 -17.17 4.13 10.66
C PRO A 49 -17.12 4.21 12.19
N SER A 50 -16.76 5.36 12.72
CA SER A 50 -16.74 5.62 14.16
C SER A 50 -18.06 6.17 14.68
N ARG A 51 -18.25 6.14 16.00
CA ARG A 51 -19.43 6.75 16.66
C ARG A 51 -19.32 8.26 16.84
N SER A 52 -18.18 8.85 16.51
CA SER A 52 -17.90 10.28 16.66
C SER A 52 -17.01 10.79 15.53
N SER A 53 -17.30 12.00 15.05
CA SER A 53 -16.47 12.70 14.06
C SER A 53 -15.03 12.90 14.51
N LYS A 54 -14.80 13.11 15.82
CA LYS A 54 -13.45 13.30 16.35
C LYS A 54 -12.61 12.02 16.23
N GLU A 55 -13.25 10.88 16.47
CA GLU A 55 -12.60 9.57 16.41
C GLU A 55 -12.30 9.19 14.96
N SER A 56 -13.28 9.33 14.06
CA SER A 56 -13.07 9.09 12.62
C SER A 56 -11.95 9.97 12.06
N GLN A 57 -11.91 11.25 12.42
CA GLN A 57 -10.85 12.17 12.00
C GLN A 57 -9.47 11.78 12.54
N ASN A 58 -9.40 11.30 13.78
CA ASN A 58 -8.13 10.89 14.37
C ASN A 58 -7.61 9.60 13.73
N GLU A 59 -8.49 8.63 13.46
CA GLU A 59 -8.13 7.38 12.79
C GLU A 59 -7.70 7.61 11.35
N ALA A 60 -8.43 8.43 10.58
CA ALA A 60 -8.00 8.83 9.24
C ALA A 60 -6.62 9.47 9.27
N ALA A 61 -6.40 10.39 10.22
CA ALA A 61 -5.13 11.10 10.37
C ALA A 61 -3.98 10.15 10.72
N LYS A 62 -4.24 9.14 11.55
CA LYS A 62 -3.26 8.12 11.92
C LYS A 62 -2.89 7.25 10.72
N LEU A 63 -3.87 6.81 9.93
CA LEU A 63 -3.64 6.00 8.74
C LEU A 63 -2.82 6.75 7.70
N ALA A 64 -3.19 8.00 7.41
CA ALA A 64 -2.45 8.83 6.48
C ALA A 64 -1.02 9.09 6.98
N PHE A 65 -0.85 9.39 8.28
CA PHE A 65 0.49 9.58 8.85
C PHE A 65 1.35 8.32 8.74
N ASP A 66 0.81 7.15 9.08
CA ASP A 66 1.55 5.88 9.02
C ASP A 66 1.97 5.57 7.58
N HIS A 67 1.06 5.74 6.61
CA HIS A 67 1.37 5.52 5.20
C HIS A 67 2.41 6.51 4.66
N LEU A 68 2.31 7.79 5.00
CA LEU A 68 3.21 8.83 4.51
C LEU A 68 4.56 8.84 5.25
N SER A 69 4.59 8.34 6.49
CA SER A 69 5.81 8.22 7.30
C SER A 69 6.53 6.88 7.09
N ALA A 70 5.84 5.86 6.57
CA ALA A 70 6.46 4.58 6.25
C ALA A 70 7.37 4.74 5.01
N PRO A 71 8.59 4.17 5.02
CA PRO A 71 9.37 4.03 3.79
C PRO A 71 8.58 3.18 2.79
N PRO A 72 8.80 3.34 1.46
CA PRO A 72 8.11 2.52 0.47
C PRO A 72 8.35 1.05 0.80
N LYS A 73 7.31 0.36 1.26
CA LYS A 73 7.39 -1.06 1.54
C LYS A 73 7.71 -1.72 0.19
N PRO A 74 8.82 -2.47 0.04
CA PRO A 74 9.09 -3.19 -1.19
C PRO A 74 7.84 -4.02 -1.52
N PRO A 75 7.42 -4.08 -2.79
CA PRO A 75 6.18 -4.72 -3.18
C PRO A 75 6.22 -6.16 -2.67
N ALA A 76 5.36 -6.46 -1.69
CA ALA A 76 5.13 -7.82 -1.26
C ALA A 76 4.68 -8.60 -2.50
N GLU A 77 5.45 -9.64 -2.82
CA GLU A 77 5.29 -10.51 -3.98
C GLU A 77 3.81 -10.86 -4.24
N PRO A 78 3.35 -10.86 -5.50
CA PRO A 78 2.10 -11.52 -5.83
C PRO A 78 2.18 -12.99 -5.39
N PRO A 79 1.07 -13.61 -4.93
CA PRO A 79 1.05 -15.04 -4.70
C PRO A 79 1.47 -15.72 -6.01
N ILE A 80 2.37 -16.68 -5.88
CA ILE A 80 2.95 -17.48 -6.96
C ILE A 80 1.81 -18.27 -7.62
N ILE A 81 1.05 -17.67 -8.54
CA ILE A 81 0.18 -18.42 -9.44
C ILE A 81 1.08 -18.84 -10.58
N ALA A 82 1.57 -20.08 -10.47
CA ALA A 82 2.42 -20.76 -11.43
C ALA A 82 1.96 -20.52 -12.88
N ALA A 83 2.73 -19.73 -13.63
CA ALA A 83 2.68 -19.80 -15.08
C ALA A 83 3.34 -21.13 -15.50
N PRO A 84 2.72 -21.94 -16.37
CA PRO A 84 3.28 -23.20 -16.85
C PRO A 84 4.55 -22.96 -17.69
N PRO A 85 5.45 -23.95 -17.82
CA PRO A 85 6.76 -23.77 -18.42
C PRO A 85 6.66 -23.59 -19.94
N PRO A 86 7.59 -22.87 -20.60
CA PRO A 86 7.83 -23.07 -22.02
C PRO A 86 8.65 -24.35 -22.26
N PRO A 87 8.23 -25.29 -23.13
CA PRO A 87 9.10 -26.32 -23.69
C PRO A 87 9.71 -25.83 -25.03
N PRO A 88 10.48 -26.65 -25.75
CA PRO A 88 11.92 -26.85 -25.64
C PRO A 88 12.69 -26.17 -26.80
N ALA A 89 13.87 -25.61 -26.54
CA ALA A 89 14.82 -25.26 -27.58
C ALA A 89 16.08 -26.16 -27.46
N ALA A 90 16.11 -27.15 -28.35
CA ALA A 90 17.19 -27.90 -29.01
C ALA A 90 18.69 -27.67 -28.64
N PRO A 91 19.57 -28.65 -28.97
CA PRO A 91 20.67 -29.13 -28.13
C PRO A 91 22.00 -28.40 -28.35
N GLN A 92 22.68 -28.09 -27.25
CA GLN A 92 24.10 -27.74 -27.18
C GLN A 92 24.64 -28.46 -25.93
N LEU A 93 25.74 -29.21 -25.93
CA LEU A 93 27.01 -28.99 -26.59
C LEU A 93 27.76 -30.30 -26.84
N ALA A 94 28.63 -30.20 -27.84
CA ALA A 94 29.75 -31.10 -28.12
C ALA A 94 30.54 -31.50 -26.87
N GLY A 95 30.73 -32.81 -26.71
CA GLY A 95 31.78 -33.41 -25.89
C GLY A 95 32.74 -34.18 -26.79
N ASN A 96 33.73 -33.47 -27.33
CA ASN A 96 34.94 -34.08 -27.84
C ASN A 96 35.70 -34.73 -26.68
N SER A 97 36.08 -36.00 -26.81
CA SER A 97 37.39 -36.52 -26.37
C SER A 97 37.66 -37.94 -26.89
N PRO A 98 38.95 -38.33 -26.96
CA PRO A 98 39.46 -39.21 -28.01
C PRO A 98 39.65 -40.67 -27.58
N ALA A 99 39.86 -41.50 -28.61
CA ALA A 99 40.76 -42.65 -28.65
C ALA A 99 40.76 -43.65 -27.47
N GLN A 100 40.29 -44.86 -27.74
CA GLN A 100 40.91 -46.16 -27.41
C GLN A 100 40.01 -47.26 -28.02
N ALA A 101 40.39 -48.46 -28.46
CA ALA A 101 41.63 -49.10 -28.90
C ALA A 101 41.23 -50.59 -29.11
N ILE A 102 41.74 -51.28 -30.15
CA ILE A 102 42.09 -52.74 -30.13
C ILE A 102 40.86 -53.71 -30.24
N ARG A 103 40.68 -54.71 -31.13
CA ARG A 103 41.50 -55.58 -32.02
C ARG A 103 40.69 -55.97 -33.25
#